data_AF-A0A5J4WST2-F1
#
_entry.id   AF-A0A5J4WST2-F1
#
_cell.length_a   1.000
_cell.length_b   1.000
_cell.length_c   1.000
_cell.angle_alpha   90.00
_cell.angle_beta   90.00
_cell.angle_gamma   90.00
#
_symmetry.space_group_name_H-M   'P 1'
#
loop_
_entity.id
_entity.type
_entity.pdbx_description
1 polymer ?
#
loop_
_entity_poly.entity_id
_entity_poly.type
_entity_poly.pdbx_seq_one_letter_code
_entity_poly.pdbx_strand_id
1 'polypeptide(L)'
;NEQIKKTSTFRRDDSIIIRGNKGEELFSLVLEQRGLAAAAVNKVIEGWHTIWGRHRQRLGQFQEYWVSIVKSRVDLLRVEDPEVTIANFEAYHGDEQATDSNQTNCRTAISMLFKLQGFPNEKVNGSALHQIMKKPQIATRKNRKVEPQYNLDILL
;
A
#
# COMPACT_ATOMS: atom_id res chain seq x y z
N ASN A 1 26.77 20.57 7.58
CA ASN A 1 25.92 19.45 8.08
C ASN A 1 24.45 19.79 8.26
N GLU A 2 24.04 20.95 8.78
CA GLU A 2 22.60 21.32 8.86
C GLU A 2 21.94 21.53 7.49
N GLN A 3 22.64 22.17 6.54
CA GLN A 3 22.10 22.47 5.22
C GLN A 3 21.78 21.19 4.43
N ILE A 4 22.63 20.16 4.55
CA ILE A 4 22.47 18.84 3.91
C ILE A 4 21.29 18.06 4.54
N LYS A 5 21.12 18.12 5.87
CA LYS A 5 19.94 17.54 6.53
C LYS A 5 18.65 18.22 6.09
N LYS A 6 18.62 19.55 6.03
CA LYS A 6 17.44 20.32 5.58
C LYS A 6 17.05 20.00 4.13
N THR A 7 18.03 19.92 3.21
CA THR A 7 17.75 19.51 1.82
C THR A 7 17.32 18.05 1.70
N SER A 8 17.88 17.16 2.52
CA SER A 8 17.48 15.75 2.54
C SER A 8 16.06 15.54 3.06
N THR A 9 15.64 16.29 4.08
CA THR A 9 14.27 16.22 4.61
C THR A 9 13.28 16.74 3.57
N PHE A 10 13.58 17.91 2.97
CA PHE A 10 12.73 18.50 1.93
C PHE A 10 12.52 17.55 0.74
N ARG A 11 13.60 16.92 0.24
CA ARG A 11 13.51 15.92 -0.85
C ARG A 11 12.70 14.68 -0.47
N ARG A 12 12.77 14.24 0.79
CA ARG A 12 11.95 13.12 1.26
C ARG A 12 10.48 13.52 1.31
N ASP A 13 10.16 14.70 1.81
CA ASP A 13 8.79 15.20 1.88
C ASP A 13 8.18 15.34 0.48
N ASP A 14 8.93 15.88 -0.48
CA ASP A 14 8.53 15.92 -1.89
C ASP A 14 8.25 14.51 -2.45
N SER A 15 9.15 13.55 -2.18
CA SER A 15 8.99 12.17 -2.64
C SER A 15 7.74 11.50 -2.06
N ILE A 16 7.42 11.77 -0.79
CA ILE A 16 6.22 11.27 -0.13
C ILE A 16 4.98 11.90 -0.78
N ILE A 17 4.96 13.21 -0.99
CA ILE A 17 3.83 13.90 -1.63
C ILE A 17 3.61 13.36 -3.04
N ILE A 18 4.67 13.28 -3.86
CA ILE A 18 4.61 12.79 -5.24
C ILE A 18 4.07 11.35 -5.28
N ARG A 19 4.61 10.47 -4.46
CA ARG A 19 4.16 9.08 -4.38
C ARG A 19 2.70 8.97 -3.95
N GLY A 20 2.31 9.72 -2.92
CA GLY A 20 0.94 9.72 -2.45
C GLY A 20 -0.04 10.23 -3.51
N ASN A 21 0.35 11.23 -4.31
CA ASN A 21 -0.48 11.77 -5.37
C ASN A 21 -0.66 10.75 -6.50
N LYS A 22 0.41 10.03 -6.88
CA LYS A 22 0.31 8.89 -7.82
C LYS A 22 -0.70 7.85 -7.33
N GLY A 23 -0.62 7.46 -6.05
CA GLY A 23 -1.54 6.47 -5.51
C GLY A 23 -3.00 6.92 -5.43
N GLU A 24 -3.24 8.21 -5.19
CA GLU A 24 -4.59 8.78 -5.25
C GLU A 24 -5.13 8.85 -6.68
N GLU A 25 -4.31 9.31 -7.64
CA GLU A 25 -4.67 9.27 -9.06
C GLU A 25 -4.99 7.86 -9.54
N LEU A 26 -4.22 6.86 -9.09
CA LEU A 26 -4.46 5.46 -9.42
C LEU A 26 -5.82 4.99 -8.88
N PHE A 27 -6.11 5.34 -7.63
CA PHE A 27 -7.38 4.99 -6.99
C PHE A 27 -8.56 5.63 -7.71
N SER A 28 -8.48 6.94 -7.98
CA SER A 28 -9.54 7.65 -8.70
C SER A 28 -9.78 7.06 -10.08
N LEU A 29 -8.72 6.77 -10.83
CA LEU A 29 -8.81 6.13 -12.15
C LEU A 29 -9.57 4.80 -12.09
N VAL A 30 -9.26 3.94 -11.12
CA VAL A 30 -9.91 2.61 -10.98
C VAL A 30 -11.40 2.75 -10.67
N LEU A 31 -11.78 3.68 -9.80
CA LEU A 31 -13.18 3.88 -9.43
C LEU A 31 -13.96 4.58 -10.55
N GLU A 32 -13.38 5.58 -11.21
CA GLU A 32 -13.98 6.27 -12.35
C GLU A 32 -14.21 5.31 -13.52
N GLN A 33 -13.29 4.37 -13.75
CA GLN A 33 -13.48 3.33 -14.77
C GLN A 33 -14.71 2.44 -14.51
N ARG A 34 -15.16 2.33 -13.25
CA ARG A 34 -16.41 1.63 -12.90
C ARG A 34 -17.66 2.48 -13.09
N GLY A 35 -17.51 3.73 -13.52
CA GLY A 35 -18.59 4.68 -13.72
C GLY A 35 -18.89 5.55 -12.49
N LEU A 36 -18.03 5.57 -11.46
CA LEU A 36 -18.20 6.53 -10.37
C LEU A 36 -17.83 7.93 -10.85
N ALA A 37 -18.69 8.91 -10.58
CA ALA A 37 -18.35 10.31 -10.79
C ALA A 37 -17.24 10.74 -9.82
N ALA A 38 -16.39 11.69 -10.23
CA ALA A 38 -15.30 12.22 -9.41
C ALA A 38 -15.77 12.70 -8.01
N ALA A 39 -16.95 13.31 -7.92
CA ALA A 39 -17.52 13.71 -6.63
C ALA A 39 -17.79 12.51 -5.68
N ALA A 40 -18.24 11.37 -6.22
CA ALA A 40 -18.45 10.16 -5.44
C ALA A 40 -17.11 9.53 -5.02
N VAL A 41 -16.10 9.56 -5.90
CA VAL A 41 -14.73 9.12 -5.57
C VAL A 41 -14.17 9.95 -4.41
N ASN A 42 -14.32 11.27 -4.44
CA ASN A 42 -13.88 12.14 -3.35
C ASN A 42 -14.59 11.80 -2.04
N LYS A 43 -15.89 11.49 -2.08
CA LYS A 43 -16.63 11.04 -0.88
C LYS A 43 -16.10 9.72 -0.32
N VAL A 44 -15.70 8.78 -1.18
CA VAL A 44 -15.04 7.54 -0.75
C VAL A 44 -13.71 7.89 -0.07
N ILE A 45 -12.88 8.72 -0.68
CA ILE A 45 -11.59 9.15 -0.13
C ILE A 45 -11.76 9.82 1.25
N GLU A 46 -12.70 10.77 1.36
CA GLU A 46 -13.03 11.46 2.62
C GLU A 46 -13.45 10.48 3.72
N GLY A 47 -14.21 9.43 3.37
CA GLY A 47 -14.69 8.41 4.31
C GLY A 47 -13.58 7.53 4.91
N TRP A 48 -12.40 7.45 4.29
CA TRP A 48 -11.26 6.72 4.83
C TRP A 48 -10.45 7.53 5.88
N HIS A 49 -10.79 8.80 6.08
CA HIS A 49 -10.20 9.69 7.08
C HIS A 49 -8.65 9.63 7.10
N THR A 50 -8.07 9.40 8.29
CA THR A 50 -6.61 9.37 8.51
C THR A 50 -5.93 8.15 7.90
N ILE A 51 -6.68 7.09 7.59
CA ILE A 51 -6.13 5.88 6.99
C ILE A 51 -5.77 6.11 5.52
N TRP A 52 -6.50 7.00 4.84
CA TRP A 52 -6.28 7.31 3.42
C TRP A 52 -4.83 7.68 3.11
N GLY A 53 -4.21 8.50 3.97
CA GLY A 53 -2.82 8.90 3.83
C GLY A 53 -1.86 7.71 3.70
N ARG A 54 -2.09 6.62 4.46
CA ARG A 54 -1.30 5.39 4.32
C ARG A 54 -1.65 4.64 3.06
N HIS A 55 -2.93 4.51 2.72
CA HIS A 55 -3.35 3.78 1.53
C HIS A 55 -2.80 4.41 0.24
N ARG A 56 -2.94 5.73 0.06
CA ARG A 56 -2.41 6.41 -1.13
C ARG A 56 -0.89 6.29 -1.24
N GLN A 57 -0.16 6.27 -0.13
CA GLN A 57 1.29 6.01 -0.15
C GLN A 57 1.63 4.62 -0.69
N ARG A 58 0.93 3.58 -0.20
CA ARG A 58 1.15 2.20 -0.63
C ARG A 58 0.74 1.98 -2.08
N LEU A 59 -0.36 2.59 -2.52
CA LEU A 59 -0.79 2.57 -3.92
C LEU A 59 0.22 3.26 -4.83
N GLY A 60 0.85 4.35 -4.38
CA GLY A 60 1.95 4.99 -5.09
C GLY A 60 3.15 4.08 -5.28
N GLN A 61 3.54 3.31 -4.25
CA GLN A 61 4.61 2.29 -4.36
C GLN A 61 4.23 1.19 -5.35
N PHE A 62 2.99 0.70 -5.27
CA PHE A 62 2.48 -0.28 -6.22
C PHE A 62 2.53 0.24 -7.66
N GLN A 63 2.18 1.52 -7.89
CA GLN A 63 2.31 2.13 -9.22
C GLN A 63 3.76 2.25 -9.69
N GLU A 64 4.70 2.57 -8.80
CA GLU A 64 6.14 2.61 -9.12
C GLU A 64 6.63 1.23 -9.59
N TYR A 65 6.24 0.16 -8.90
CA TYR A 65 6.48 -1.22 -9.34
C TYR A 65 5.81 -1.52 -10.69
N TRP A 66 4.54 -1.13 -10.85
CA TRP A 66 3.79 -1.41 -12.07
C TRP A 66 4.47 -0.81 -13.31
N VAL A 67 4.96 0.42 -13.17
CA VAL A 67 5.73 1.08 -14.23
C VAL A 67 7.10 0.43 -14.43
N SER A 68 7.76 -0.06 -13.37
CA SER A 68 9.08 -0.71 -13.50
C SER A 68 9.04 -2.02 -14.29
N ILE A 69 7.90 -2.72 -14.28
CA ILE A 69 7.65 -3.90 -15.13
C ILE A 69 7.05 -3.53 -16.50
N VAL A 70 7.20 -2.27 -16.92
CA VAL A 70 6.75 -1.74 -18.22
C VAL A 70 5.24 -1.91 -18.44
N LYS A 71 4.45 -1.84 -17.36
CA LYS A 71 2.99 -1.86 -17.43
C LYS A 71 2.42 -0.45 -17.30
N SER A 72 1.43 -0.15 -18.13
CA SER A 72 0.71 1.12 -18.11
C SER A 72 -0.43 1.11 -17.07
N ARG A 73 -0.95 2.29 -16.71
CA ARG A 73 -2.16 2.39 -15.88
C ARG A 73 -3.38 1.72 -16.52
N VAL A 74 -3.45 1.70 -17.86
CA VAL A 74 -4.53 1.04 -18.60
C VAL A 74 -4.45 -0.49 -18.46
N ASP A 75 -3.23 -1.05 -18.39
CA ASP A 75 -3.04 -2.48 -18.17
C ASP A 75 -3.52 -2.92 -16.79
N LEU A 76 -3.48 -2.02 -15.79
CA LEU A 76 -4.03 -2.30 -14.46
C LEU A 76 -5.55 -2.50 -14.51
N LEU A 77 -6.25 -1.72 -15.35
CA LEU A 77 -7.69 -1.84 -15.54
C LEU A 77 -8.11 -3.17 -16.20
N ARG A 78 -7.14 -3.87 -16.81
CA ARG A 78 -7.31 -5.14 -17.53
C ARG A 78 -6.73 -6.34 -16.78
N VAL A 79 -6.34 -6.17 -15.52
CA VAL A 79 -5.88 -7.29 -14.68
C VAL A 79 -6.97 -8.35 -14.62
N GLU A 80 -6.65 -9.60 -14.96
CA GLU A 80 -7.58 -10.73 -14.85
C GLU A 80 -7.41 -11.48 -13.53
N ASP A 81 -6.17 -11.50 -13.03
CA ASP A 81 -5.76 -12.20 -11.81
C ASP A 81 -5.12 -11.20 -10.82
N PRO A 82 -5.92 -10.66 -9.88
CA PRO A 82 -5.41 -9.74 -8.87
C PRO A 82 -4.54 -10.44 -7.82
N GLU A 83 -4.74 -11.74 -7.55
CA GLU A 83 -3.88 -12.49 -6.63
C GLU A 83 -2.45 -12.54 -7.16
N VAL A 84 -2.28 -12.95 -8.41
CA VAL A 84 -0.96 -13.03 -9.06
C VAL A 84 -0.29 -11.65 -9.10
N THR A 85 -1.08 -10.61 -9.36
CA THR A 85 -0.58 -9.23 -9.39
C THR A 85 0.00 -8.80 -8.02
N ILE A 86 -0.74 -9.06 -6.93
CA ILE A 86 -0.28 -8.74 -5.58
C ILE A 86 0.92 -9.61 -5.20
N ALA A 87 0.89 -10.91 -5.51
CA ALA A 87 1.97 -11.84 -5.23
C ALA A 87 3.29 -11.41 -5.89
N ASN A 88 3.25 -11.00 -7.16
CA ASN A 88 4.42 -10.53 -7.89
C ASN A 88 4.96 -9.20 -7.32
N PHE A 89 4.07 -8.29 -6.91
CA PHE A 89 4.47 -7.06 -6.23
C PHE A 89 5.19 -7.35 -4.90
N GLU A 90 4.63 -8.22 -4.07
CA GLU A 90 5.23 -8.59 -2.77
C GLU A 90 6.58 -9.30 -2.96
N ALA A 91 6.71 -10.15 -3.98
CA ALA A 91 7.98 -10.79 -4.35
C ALA A 91 9.02 -9.78 -4.83
N TYR A 92 8.64 -8.80 -5.65
CA TYR A 92 9.51 -7.73 -6.13
C TYR A 92 10.08 -6.87 -4.98
N HIS A 93 9.29 -6.63 -3.94
CA HIS A 93 9.70 -5.90 -2.75
C HIS A 93 10.33 -6.78 -1.65
N GLY A 94 10.48 -8.08 -1.91
CA GLY A 94 10.68 -9.13 -0.89
C GLY A 94 12.04 -9.17 -0.20
N ASP A 95 13.10 -8.57 -0.75
CA ASP A 95 14.46 -8.92 -0.28
C ASP A 95 15.32 -7.78 0.27
N GLU A 96 15.01 -6.49 0.09
CA GLU A 96 15.97 -5.44 0.52
C GLU A 96 15.49 -4.40 1.54
N GLN A 97 14.20 -4.02 1.66
CA GLN A 97 13.85 -2.82 2.47
C GLN A 97 12.46 -2.77 3.13
N ALA A 98 11.63 -3.81 3.03
CA ALA A 98 10.26 -3.75 3.57
C ALA A 98 10.16 -4.36 4.99
N THR A 99 9.69 -3.59 5.97
CA THR A 99 9.28 -4.16 7.26
C THR A 99 8.00 -4.99 7.09
N ASP A 100 7.77 -5.98 7.95
CA ASP A 100 6.56 -6.82 7.86
C ASP A 100 5.25 -6.01 7.91
N SER A 101 5.27 -4.89 8.66
CA SER A 101 4.17 -3.93 8.73
C SER A 101 3.96 -3.21 7.40
N ASN A 102 5.05 -2.87 6.70
CA ASN A 102 5.00 -2.25 5.38
C ASN A 102 4.31 -3.18 4.37
N GLN A 103 4.71 -4.44 4.31
CA GLN A 103 4.12 -5.47 3.44
C GLN A 103 2.63 -5.67 3.75
N THR A 104 2.26 -5.78 5.03
CA THR A 104 0.86 -5.91 5.43
C THR A 104 0.02 -4.70 4.99
N ASN A 105 0.56 -3.49 5.12
CA ASN A 105 -0.10 -2.26 4.68
C ASN A 105 -0.21 -2.18 3.14
N CYS A 106 0.83 -2.59 2.41
CA CYS A 106 0.81 -2.66 0.95
C CYS A 106 -0.27 -3.60 0.46
N ARG A 107 -0.22 -4.86 0.89
CA ARG A 107 -1.25 -5.86 0.59
C ARG A 107 -2.65 -5.32 0.88
N THR A 108 -2.88 -4.76 2.06
CA THR A 108 -4.21 -4.24 2.42
C THR A 108 -4.69 -3.16 1.45
N ALA A 109 -3.83 -2.19 1.12
CA ALA A 109 -4.20 -1.11 0.20
C ALA A 109 -4.49 -1.63 -1.21
N ILE A 110 -3.64 -2.52 -1.74
CA ILE A 110 -3.78 -3.06 -3.09
C ILE A 110 -4.99 -4.01 -3.18
N SER A 111 -5.19 -4.88 -2.17
CA SER A 111 -6.38 -5.73 -2.10
C SER A 111 -7.67 -4.91 -2.05
N MET A 112 -7.69 -3.80 -1.31
CA MET A 112 -8.82 -2.88 -1.30
C MET A 112 -9.07 -2.29 -2.69
N LEU A 113 -8.03 -1.84 -3.39
CA LEU A 113 -8.16 -1.29 -4.75
C LEU A 113 -8.82 -2.30 -5.70
N PHE A 114 -8.35 -3.56 -5.73
CA PHE A 114 -8.94 -4.59 -6.59
C PHE A 114 -10.36 -4.98 -6.19
N LYS A 115 -10.68 -5.00 -4.89
CA LYS A 115 -12.08 -5.18 -4.43
C LYS A 115 -12.97 -4.05 -4.92
N LEU A 116 -12.50 -2.81 -4.82
CA LEU A 116 -13.22 -1.64 -5.32
C LEU A 116 -13.30 -1.60 -6.85
N GLN A 117 -12.35 -2.22 -7.55
CA GLN A 117 -12.41 -2.47 -9.00
C GLN A 117 -13.51 -3.49 -9.38
N GLY A 118 -13.98 -4.30 -8.42
CA GLY A 118 -15.08 -5.25 -8.59
C GLY A 118 -14.67 -6.71 -8.46
N PHE A 119 -13.42 -7.01 -8.11
CA PHE A 119 -12.99 -8.39 -7.89
C PHE A 119 -13.55 -8.96 -6.57
N PRO A 120 -14.05 -10.21 -6.58
CA PRO A 120 -14.49 -10.86 -5.36
C PRO A 120 -13.30 -11.10 -4.42
N ASN A 121 -13.57 -11.10 -3.12
CA ASN A 121 -12.53 -11.24 -2.10
C ASN A 121 -11.66 -12.51 -2.28
N GLU A 122 -12.27 -13.60 -2.73
CA GLU A 122 -11.61 -14.90 -2.98
C GLU A 122 -10.56 -14.81 -4.08
N LYS A 123 -10.84 -14.09 -5.17
CA LYS A 123 -9.87 -13.85 -6.26
C LYS A 123 -8.72 -12.94 -5.85
N VAL A 124 -8.94 -12.07 -4.86
CA VAL A 124 -7.93 -11.12 -4.37
C VAL A 124 -7.05 -11.73 -3.28
N ASN A 125 -7.59 -12.65 -2.47
CA ASN A 125 -6.94 -13.22 -1.30
C ASN A 125 -6.78 -14.74 -1.38
N GLY A 126 -6.34 -15.25 -2.52
CA GLY A 126 -6.13 -16.68 -2.71
C GLY A 126 -4.91 -17.25 -1.96
N SER A 127 -4.64 -18.52 -2.25
CA SER A 127 -3.74 -19.36 -1.47
C SER A 127 -2.24 -19.06 -1.73
N ALA A 128 -1.85 -18.67 -2.94
CA ALA A 128 -0.48 -18.35 -3.27
C ALA A 128 -0.04 -17.07 -2.53
N LEU A 129 -0.89 -16.03 -2.56
CA LEU A 129 -0.65 -14.81 -1.80
C LEU A 129 -0.61 -15.09 -0.29
N HIS A 130 -1.48 -15.96 0.21
CA HIS A 130 -1.45 -16.35 1.61
C HIS A 130 -0.10 -16.97 2.03
N GLN A 131 0.50 -17.82 1.18
CA GLN A 131 1.79 -18.45 1.46
C GLN A 131 2.94 -17.43 1.48
N ILE A 132 2.98 -16.51 0.51
CA ILE A 132 3.99 -15.43 0.46
C ILE A 132 3.94 -14.59 1.75
N MET A 133 2.73 -14.33 2.24
CA MET A 133 2.51 -13.50 3.42
C MET A 133 2.72 -14.21 4.76
N LYS A 134 3.11 -15.49 4.81
CA LYS A 134 3.32 -16.19 6.10
C LYS A 134 4.51 -15.67 6.90
N LYS A 135 5.66 -15.40 6.26
CA LYS A 135 6.86 -14.92 6.96
C LYS A 135 6.61 -13.54 7.64
N PRO A 136 6.02 -12.55 6.94
CA PRO A 136 5.74 -11.25 7.55
C PRO A 136 4.73 -11.31 8.70
N GLN A 137 3.71 -12.18 8.59
CA GLN A 137 2.71 -12.36 9.64
C GLN A 137 3.30 -12.97 10.92
N ILE A 138 4.20 -13.95 10.79
CA ILE A 138 4.85 -14.59 11.95
C ILE A 138 5.75 -13.59 12.68
N ALA A 139 6.54 -12.81 11.94
CA ALA A 139 7.46 -11.84 12.51
C ALA A 139 6.71 -10.67 13.18
N THR A 140 5.62 -10.16 12.57
CA THR A 140 4.74 -9.18 13.22
C THR A 140 4.14 -9.70 14.54
N ARG A 141 3.70 -10.96 14.57
CA ARG A 141 3.17 -11.60 15.80
C ARG A 141 4.23 -11.75 16.88
N LYS A 142 5.49 -12.03 16.52
CA LYS A 142 6.61 -12.07 17.48
C LYS A 142 6.90 -10.69 18.04
N ASN A 143 6.99 -9.65 17.21
CA ASN A 143 7.23 -8.28 17.67
C ASN A 143 6.13 -7.80 18.64
N ARG A 144 4.86 -8.10 18.35
CA ARG A 144 3.75 -7.78 19.27
C ARG A 144 3.84 -8.51 20.62
N LYS A 145 4.46 -9.68 20.68
CA LYS A 145 4.72 -10.39 21.95
C LYS A 145 5.95 -9.85 22.70
N VAL A 146 6.84 -9.12 22.01
CA VAL A 146 8.10 -8.59 22.55
C VAL A 146 7.97 -7.12 22.95
N GLU A 147 6.90 -6.41 22.56
CA GLU A 147 6.55 -5.10 23.13
C GLU A 147 6.35 -5.24 24.64
N PRO A 148 7.25 -4.70 25.49
CA PRO A 148 7.07 -4.77 26.93
C PRO A 148 5.89 -3.87 27.29
N GLN A 149 5.00 -4.39 28.15
CA GLN A 149 4.12 -3.55 28.96
C GLN A 149 4.98 -2.47 29.61
N TYR A 150 4.64 -1.20 29.38
CA TYR A 150 5.30 -0.04 29.98
C TYR A 150 5.56 -0.32 31.48
N ASN A 151 6.83 -0.40 31.89
CA ASN A 151 7.17 -0.29 33.30
C ASN A 151 6.84 1.14 33.71
N LEU A 152 5.70 1.30 34.36
CA LEU A 152 5.19 2.52 34.98
C LEU A 152 5.93 2.85 36.29
N ASP A 153 7.21 2.50 36.39
CA ASP A 153 8.06 2.77 37.54
C ASP A 153 9.02 3.90 37.23
N ILE A 154 8.50 5.10 36.95
CA ILE A 154 9.26 6.33 37.14
C ILE A 154 8.33 7.42 37.70
N LEU A 155 8.69 7.87 38.92
CA LEU A 155 8.35 9.11 39.62
C LEU A 155 7.01 9.20 40.35
N LEU A 156 7.02 8.81 41.63
CA LEU A 156 6.52 9.61 42.75
C LEU A 156 7.59 9.66 43.85
#